data_AF-A0A4Y2KX43-F1
#
_entry.id   AF-A0A4Y2KX43-F1
#
_cell.length_a   1.000
_cell.length_b   1.000
_cell.length_c   1.000
_cell.angle_alpha   90.00
_cell.angle_beta   90.00
_cell.angle_gamma   90.00
#
_symmetry.space_group_name_H-M   'P 1'
#
loop_
_entity.id
_entity.type
_entity.pdbx_description
1 polymer ?
#
loop_
_entity_poly.entity_id
_entity_poly.type
_entity_poly.pdbx_seq_one_letter_code
_entity_poly.pdbx_strand_id
1 'polypeptide(L)'
;METVGPRTTRRNSSRHIFVHKDLENCSHVFQRIDRVKKQLESPYEGPFPVIERQDKYITININGKHANVSLDRLKPAYILAQDNPKGTTTDHK
;
A
#
# COMPACT_ATOMS: atom_id res chain seq x y z
N MET A 1 -6.63 52.62 -4.34
CA MET A 1 -6.13 51.33 -4.83
C MET A 1 -5.96 50.43 -3.62
N GLU A 2 -6.88 49.50 -3.40
CA GLU A 2 -6.78 48.58 -2.24
C GLU A 2 -5.76 47.49 -2.55
N THR A 3 -4.84 47.25 -1.62
CA THR A 3 -3.75 46.28 -1.74
C THR A 3 -4.27 44.92 -1.29
N VAL A 4 -4.51 44.01 -2.23
CA VAL A 4 -4.86 42.62 -1.92
C VAL A 4 -3.61 41.82 -1.53
N GLY A 5 -3.48 41.53 -0.23
CA GLY A 5 -2.43 40.67 0.30
C GLY A 5 -2.84 39.18 0.36
N PRO A 6 -1.88 38.25 0.32
CA PRO A 6 -2.18 36.82 0.39
C PRO A 6 -2.81 36.44 1.74
N ARG A 7 -3.90 35.67 1.68
CA ARG A 7 -4.60 35.16 2.87
C ARG A 7 -3.79 34.02 3.49
N THR A 8 -3.52 34.11 4.79
CA THR A 8 -2.84 33.05 5.54
C THR A 8 -3.55 31.71 5.34
N THR A 9 -2.79 30.70 4.89
CA THR A 9 -3.29 29.35 4.65
C THR A 9 -3.22 28.53 5.93
N ARG A 10 -4.15 27.59 6.10
CA ARG A 10 -4.18 26.71 7.27
C ARG A 10 -2.87 25.91 7.35
N ARG A 11 -2.09 26.11 8.40
CA ARG A 11 -0.86 25.36 8.66
C ARG A 11 -1.24 23.96 9.14
N ASN A 12 -1.16 22.96 8.27
CA ASN A 12 -1.40 21.56 8.63
C ASN A 12 -0.14 20.99 9.30
N SER A 13 0.05 21.30 10.59
CA SER A 13 1.21 20.85 11.37
C SER A 13 1.08 19.41 11.92
N SER A 14 -0.09 18.78 11.76
CA SER A 14 -0.32 17.38 12.17
C SER A 14 -0.79 16.57 10.96
N ARG A 15 0.14 16.27 10.05
CA ARG A 15 -0.13 15.29 8.98
C ARG A 15 -0.25 13.89 9.59
N HIS A 16 -1.42 13.56 10.11
CA HIS A 16 -1.79 12.18 10.37
C HIS A 16 -1.89 11.47 9.02
N ILE A 17 -1.01 10.50 8.80
CA ILE A 17 -1.11 9.60 7.65
C ILE A 17 -2.28 8.64 7.90
N PHE A 18 -3.10 8.45 6.88
CA PHE A 18 -4.13 7.42 6.93
C PHE A 18 -3.47 6.05 6.70
N VAL A 19 -3.72 5.12 7.62
CA VAL A 19 -3.28 3.72 7.52
C VAL A 19 -4.50 2.84 7.62
N HIS A 20 -4.63 1.88 6.70
CA HIS A 20 -5.74 0.94 6.70
C HIS A 20 -5.53 -0.14 7.76
N LYS A 21 -6.53 -0.41 8.59
CA LYS A 21 -6.45 -1.38 9.70
C LYS A 21 -6.09 -2.79 9.23
N ASP A 22 -6.65 -3.19 8.08
CA ASP A 22 -6.43 -4.53 7.54
C ASP A 22 -5.01 -4.78 7.01
N LEU A 23 -4.12 -3.77 6.97
CA LEU A 23 -2.71 -3.97 6.62
C LEU A 23 -1.98 -4.88 7.63
N GLU A 24 -2.47 -4.95 8.86
CA GLU A 24 -1.94 -5.85 9.90
C GLU A 24 -2.16 -7.34 9.54
N ASN A 25 -3.27 -7.66 8.87
CA ASN A 25 -3.72 -9.03 8.65
C ASN A 25 -3.76 -9.47 7.17
N CYS A 26 -3.63 -8.54 6.22
CA CYS A 26 -3.77 -8.86 4.79
C CYS A 26 -2.63 -9.72 4.25
N SER A 27 -2.94 -10.75 3.45
CA SER A 27 -1.91 -11.58 2.80
C SER A 27 -1.20 -10.88 1.64
N HIS A 28 -1.94 -10.02 0.93
CA HIS A 28 -1.45 -9.28 -0.22
C HIS A 28 -1.79 -7.80 -0.10
N VAL A 29 -0.98 -6.96 -0.75
CA VAL A 29 -1.14 -5.50 -0.75
C VAL A 29 -0.88 -4.91 -2.13
N PHE A 30 -1.58 -3.82 -2.42
CA PHE A 30 -1.31 -2.95 -3.56
C PHE A 30 -0.34 -1.83 -3.18
N GLN A 31 0.70 -1.64 -3.99
CA GLN A 31 1.68 -0.56 -3.80
C GLN A 31 1.34 0.65 -4.67
N ARG A 32 1.34 1.86 -4.09
CA ARG A 32 1.14 3.10 -4.84
C ARG A 32 2.32 3.41 -5.75
N ILE A 33 2.04 3.81 -6.98
CA ILE A 33 3.03 4.28 -7.95
C ILE A 33 3.24 5.78 -7.76
N ASP A 34 4.37 6.17 -7.15
CA ASP A 34 4.71 7.57 -6.88
C ASP A 34 5.46 8.27 -8.03
N ARG A 35 5.82 7.54 -9.09
CA ARG A 35 6.42 8.14 -10.30
C ARG A 35 5.36 8.84 -11.15
N VAL A 36 5.81 9.68 -12.09
CA VAL A 36 4.93 10.22 -13.13
C VAL A 36 4.32 9.05 -13.91
N LYS A 37 2.99 8.98 -13.90
CA LYS A 37 2.21 7.90 -14.50
C LYS A 37 1.98 8.17 -15.97
N LYS A 38 1.88 7.11 -16.76
CA LYS A 38 1.39 7.18 -18.14
C LYS A 38 -0.13 7.40 -18.14
N GLN A 39 -0.67 7.90 -19.26
CA GLN A 39 -2.12 7.96 -19.43
C GLN A 39 -2.72 6.56 -19.28
N LEU A 40 -3.84 6.48 -18.54
CA LEU A 40 -4.57 5.23 -18.23
C LEU A 40 -3.79 4.20 -17.39
N GLU A 41 -2.65 4.56 -16.80
CA GLU A 41 -1.93 3.68 -15.85
C GLU A 41 -2.62 3.69 -14.47
N SER A 42 -2.83 2.48 -13.92
CA SER A 42 -3.38 2.32 -12.57
C SER A 42 -2.51 3.05 -11.54
N PRO A 43 -3.09 3.75 -10.55
CA PRO A 43 -2.32 4.41 -9.50
C PRO A 43 -1.61 3.44 -8.54
N TYR A 44 -1.99 2.16 -8.56
CA TYR A 44 -1.38 1.11 -7.76
C TYR A 44 -0.99 -0.08 -8.62
N GLU A 45 0.08 -0.74 -8.23
CA GLU A 45 0.59 -1.96 -8.85
C GLU A 45 0.35 -3.16 -7.95
N GLY A 46 -0.06 -4.26 -8.58
CA GLY A 46 -0.05 -5.65 -8.10
C GLY A 46 -0.77 -5.95 -6.77
N PRO A 47 -1.38 -7.12 -6.59
CA PRO A 47 -1.44 -7.71 -5.26
C PRO A 47 -0.09 -8.39 -4.97
N PHE A 48 0.78 -7.71 -4.20
CA PHE A 48 2.07 -8.27 -3.81
C PHE A 48 1.95 -9.05 -2.49
N PRO A 49 2.53 -10.26 -2.39
CA PRO A 49 2.53 -11.02 -1.15
C PRO A 49 3.36 -10.31 -0.08
N VAL A 50 2.79 -10.23 1.11
CA VAL A 50 3.44 -9.67 2.30
C VAL A 50 4.35 -10.74 2.92
N ILE A 51 5.62 -10.39 3.10
CA ILE A 51 6.65 -11.26 3.71
C ILE A 51 6.78 -10.97 5.21
N GLU A 52 6.91 -9.70 5.57
CA GLU A 52 7.15 -9.26 6.95
C GLU A 52 6.42 -7.94 7.22
N ARG A 53 5.98 -7.73 8.47
CA ARG A 53 5.29 -6.51 8.90
C ARG A 53 6.05 -5.86 10.05
N GLN A 54 6.19 -4.54 9.96
CA GLN A 54 6.80 -3.68 10.96
C GLN A 54 5.86 -2.49 11.22
N ASP A 55 6.09 -1.76 12.32
CA ASP A 55 5.22 -0.66 12.77
C ASP A 55 5.02 0.45 11.71
N LYS A 56 6.05 0.72 10.89
CA LYS A 56 6.03 1.82 9.90
C LYS A 56 6.11 1.37 8.46
N TYR A 57 6.48 0.12 8.22
CA TYR A 57 6.73 -0.42 6.88
C TYR A 57 6.39 -1.90 6.81
N ILE A 58 6.12 -2.37 5.60
CA ILE A 58 5.86 -3.77 5.29
C ILE A 58 6.86 -4.19 4.20
N THR A 59 7.43 -5.37 4.37
CA THR A 59 8.27 -6.02 3.37
C THR A 59 7.38 -6.82 2.44
N ILE A 60 7.34 -6.44 1.17
CA ILE A 60 6.57 -7.12 0.13
C ILE A 60 7.51 -7.80 -0.86
N ASN A 61 7.05 -8.88 -1.48
CA ASN A 61 7.79 -9.54 -2.56
C ASN A 61 7.26 -9.07 -3.92
N ILE A 62 8.11 -8.35 -4.65
CA ILE A 62 7.87 -7.89 -6.02
C ILE A 62 8.75 -8.73 -6.94
N ASN A 63 8.14 -9.66 -7.68
CA ASN A 63 8.83 -10.49 -8.68
C ASN A 63 10.10 -11.19 -8.16
N GLY A 64 10.06 -11.71 -6.93
CA GLY A 64 11.18 -12.40 -6.28
C GLY A 64 12.14 -11.48 -5.50
N LYS A 65 11.90 -10.17 -5.49
CA LYS A 65 12.71 -9.19 -4.75
C LYS A 65 11.93 -8.66 -3.55
N HIS A 66 12.58 -8.62 -2.39
CA HIS A 66 12.01 -8.03 -1.19
C HIS A 66 12.16 -6.51 -1.22
N ALA A 67 11.07 -5.79 -1.00
CA ALA A 67 11.03 -4.34 -0.97
C ALA A 67 10.32 -3.85 0.30
N ASN A 68 10.94 -2.90 0.99
CA ASN A 68 10.37 -2.27 2.18
C ASN A 68 9.55 -1.05 1.76
N VAL A 69 8.26 -1.09 2.06
CA VAL A 69 7.32 -0.04 1.67
C VAL A 69 6.63 0.52 2.91
N SER A 70 6.53 1.84 3.00
CA SER A 70 5.86 2.50 4.12
C SER A 70 4.35 2.27 4.06
N LEU A 71 3.71 2.21 5.23
CA LEU A 71 2.28 1.92 5.35
C LEU A 71 1.40 2.91 4.56
N ASP A 72 1.80 4.18 4.44
CA ASP A 72 1.05 5.21 3.71
C ASP A 72 0.95 4.95 2.19
N ARG A 73 1.82 4.09 1.66
CA ARG A 73 1.89 3.73 0.24
C ARG A 73 1.18 2.42 -0.08
N LEU A 74 0.62 1.75 0.92
CA LEU A 74 0.01 0.44 0.77
C LEU A 74 -1.49 0.49 0.93
N LYS A 75 -2.17 -0.39 0.20
CA LYS A 75 -3.57 -0.73 0.41
C LYS A 75 -3.71 -2.25 0.53
N PRO A 76 -4.57 -2.75 1.43
CA PRO A 76 -4.84 -4.19 1.49
C PRO A 76 -5.46 -4.65 0.16
N ALA A 77 -5.04 -5.82 -0.32
CA ALA A 77 -5.63 -6.46 -1.47
C ALA A 77 -6.59 -7.56 -0.99
N TYR A 78 -7.85 -7.46 -1.44
CA TYR A 78 -8.85 -8.48 -1.19
C TYR A 78 -8.85 -9.45 -2.36
N ILE A 79 -8.27 -10.63 -2.14
CA ILE A 79 -8.27 -11.74 -3.08
C ILE A 79 -9.21 -12.83 -2.58
N LEU A 80 -9.90 -13.51 -3.51
CA LEU A 80 -10.73 -14.65 -3.16
C LEU A 80 -9.86 -15.78 -2.61
N ALA A 81 -10.35 -16.49 -1.59
CA ALA A 81 -9.60 -17.52 -0.88
C ALA A 81 -9.08 -18.66 -1.78
N GLN A 82 -9.67 -18.86 -2.97
CA GLN A 82 -9.24 -19.85 -3.95
C GLN A 82 -7.92 -19.48 -4.66
N ASP A 83 -7.56 -18.20 -4.66
CA ASP A 83 -6.36 -17.64 -5.30
C ASP A 83 -5.26 -17.33 -4.26
N ASN A 84 -5.46 -17.72 -3.00
CA ASN A 84 -4.45 -17.59 -1.96
C ASN A 84 -3.55 -18.85 -1.99
N PRO A 85 -2.27 -18.77 -2.38
CA PRO A 85 -1.40 -19.95 -2.50
C PRO A 85 -0.97 -20.57 -1.15
N LYS A 86 -1.74 -20.35 -0.07
CA LYS A 86 -1.50 -20.97 1.24
C LYS A 86 -2.42 -22.17 1.45
N GLY A 87 -2.00 -23.34 0.99
CA GLY A 87 -2.55 -24.63 1.44
C GLY A 87 -2.67 -25.74 0.40
N THR A 88 -1.55 -26.31 -0.07
CA THR A 88 -1.53 -27.69 -0.59
C THR A 88 -0.67 -28.55 0.33
N THR A 89 -1.25 -29.04 1.43
CA THR A 89 -0.82 -30.31 2.03
C THR A 89 -1.70 -31.40 1.43
N THR A 90 -1.13 -32.06 0.43
CA THR A 90 -1.65 -33.29 -0.15
C THR A 90 -1.45 -34.43 0.86
N ASP A 91 -2.51 -34.86 1.54
CA ASP A 91 -2.53 -36.14 2.25
C ASP A 91 -3.45 -37.08 1.46
N HIS A 92 -2.84 -38.00 0.71
CA HIS A 92 -3.54 -39.13 0.11
C HIS A 92 -3.67 -40.25 1.15
N LYS A 93 -4.90 -40.62 1.49
CA LYS A 93 -5.23 -42.00 1.85
C LYS A 93 -6.66 -42.34 1.42
#